data_AF-A0A381T9T1-F1
#
_entry.id   AF-A0A381T9T1-F1
#
_cell.length_a   1.000
_cell.length_b   1.000
_cell.length_c   1.000
_cell.angle_alpha   90.00
_cell.angle_beta   90.00
_cell.angle_gamma   90.00
#
_symmetry.space_group_name_H-M   'P 1'
#
loop_
_entity.id
_entity.type
_entity.pdbx_description
1 polymer ?
#
loop_
_entity_poly.entity_id
_entity_poly.type
_entity_poly.pdbx_seq_one_letter_code
_entity_poly.pdbx_strand_id
1 'polypeptide(L)'
;MLNLCVNKKTFFLMPLIFVLLTSVSAYAKNTMPKEIESLASKHNIPLDNLSIIVQPVGSEIRLINLNPNVYRNPASITKLFTAYVGIDYLGPDFNWTTEVFSSDAINDGNVDTLIFKGGGDPYISIERLKQMVRELRSLGIHTINNGLIIEQEFFQQPQISTAVFDDDPLRPYNVMHTSF
;
A
#
# COMPACT_ATOMS: atom_id res chain seq x y z
N MET A 1 -45.34 -63.38 31.60
CA MET A 1 -45.62 -63.04 30.19
C MET A 1 -45.83 -61.53 30.09
N LEU A 2 -44.80 -60.77 29.70
CA LEU A 2 -44.97 -59.41 29.17
C LEU A 2 -43.74 -59.06 28.34
N ASN A 3 -43.90 -59.20 27.03
CA ASN A 3 -43.01 -58.65 26.01
C ASN A 3 -43.23 -57.14 25.97
N LEU A 4 -42.15 -56.34 25.93
CA LEU A 4 -42.21 -54.99 25.38
C LEU A 4 -40.90 -54.65 24.66
N CYS A 5 -41.02 -54.77 23.33
CA CYS A 5 -40.28 -54.16 22.24
C CYS A 5 -39.15 -53.18 22.60
N VAL A 6 -37.91 -53.65 22.42
CA VAL A 6 -36.76 -52.79 22.13
C VAL A 6 -36.94 -52.24 20.71
N ASN A 7 -37.06 -50.92 20.60
CA ASN A 7 -37.27 -50.18 19.36
C ASN A 7 -36.05 -50.33 18.43
N LYS A 8 -36.18 -51.13 17.36
CA LYS A 8 -35.10 -51.45 16.40
C LYS A 8 -34.57 -50.25 15.60
N LYS A 9 -35.18 -49.06 15.68
CA LYS A 9 -34.78 -47.89 14.88
C LYS A 9 -33.56 -47.13 15.42
N THR A 10 -33.19 -47.29 16.69
CA THR A 10 -32.00 -46.64 17.26
C THR A 10 -30.70 -47.37 16.95
N PHE A 11 -30.74 -48.65 16.55
CA PHE A 11 -29.53 -49.42 16.26
C PHE A 11 -28.96 -49.17 14.86
N PHE A 12 -29.77 -48.61 13.94
CA PHE A 12 -29.35 -48.34 12.55
C PHE A 12 -28.84 -46.91 12.31
N LEU A 13 -28.98 -45.98 13.28
CA LEU A 13 -28.43 -44.62 13.17
C LEU A 13 -27.00 -44.49 13.71
N MET A 14 -26.54 -45.47 14.50
CA MET A 14 -25.22 -45.42 15.13
C MET A 14 -24.02 -45.72 14.21
N PRO A 15 -24.12 -46.47 13.08
CA PRO A 15 -23.00 -46.61 12.16
C PRO A 15 -22.88 -45.44 11.17
N LEU A 16 -23.96 -44.67 10.93
CA LEU A 16 -23.95 -43.56 9.98
C LEU A 16 -23.25 -42.30 10.54
N ILE A 17 -23.33 -42.09 11.86
CA ILE A 17 -22.60 -41.02 12.56
C ILE A 17 -21.10 -41.35 12.68
N PHE A 18 -20.72 -42.63 12.73
CA PHE A 18 -19.31 -43.03 12.84
C PHE A 18 -18.55 -42.93 11.50
N VAL A 19 -19.25 -43.06 10.37
CA VAL A 19 -18.66 -42.90 9.03
C VAL A 19 -18.46 -41.42 8.65
N LEU A 20 -19.17 -40.48 9.29
CA LEU A 20 -18.98 -39.04 9.04
C LEU A 20 -17.77 -38.43 9.76
N LEU A 21 -17.11 -39.15 10.68
CA LEU A 21 -15.94 -38.65 11.42
C LEU A 21 -14.59 -39.06 10.83
N THR A 22 -14.55 -39.85 9.75
CA THR A 22 -13.30 -40.31 9.14
C THR A 22 -12.97 -39.66 7.80
N SER A 23 -13.61 -38.53 7.45
CA SER A 23 -13.03 -37.57 6.52
C SER A 23 -11.82 -36.91 7.19
N VAL A 24 -10.76 -37.70 7.34
CA VAL A 24 -9.40 -37.20 7.53
C VAL A 24 -9.14 -36.37 6.28
N SER A 25 -9.30 -35.07 6.40
CA SER A 25 -8.75 -34.16 5.41
C SER A 25 -7.27 -34.53 5.32
N ALA A 26 -6.91 -35.18 4.22
CA ALA A 26 -5.52 -35.30 3.82
C ALA A 26 -5.06 -33.88 3.53
N TYR A 27 -4.74 -33.13 4.59
CA TYR A 27 -3.88 -31.98 4.49
C TYR A 27 -2.61 -32.56 3.91
N ALA A 28 -2.41 -32.32 2.61
CA ALA A 28 -1.12 -32.50 1.98
C ALA A 28 -0.14 -31.82 2.93
N LYS A 29 0.69 -32.62 3.59
CA LYS A 29 1.78 -32.11 4.41
C LYS A 29 2.65 -31.36 3.42
N ASN A 30 2.49 -30.03 3.36
CA ASN A 30 3.35 -29.17 2.57
C ASN A 30 4.75 -29.29 3.16
N THR A 31 5.45 -30.34 2.76
CA THR A 31 6.87 -30.52 3.03
C THR A 31 7.58 -29.40 2.31
N MET A 32 8.31 -28.61 3.09
CA MET A 32 9.18 -27.57 2.58
C MET A 32 10.08 -28.17 1.48
N PRO A 33 10.21 -27.51 0.31
CA PRO A 33 11.18 -27.94 -0.70
C PRO A 33 12.57 -28.05 -0.08
N LYS A 34 13.24 -29.19 -0.27
CA LYS A 34 14.56 -29.48 0.31
C LYS A 34 15.61 -28.44 -0.10
N GLU A 35 15.41 -27.80 -1.26
CA GLU A 35 16.22 -26.74 -1.79
C GLU A 35 16.19 -25.50 -0.89
N ILE A 36 15.02 -25.15 -0.33
CA ILE A 36 14.87 -24.01 0.59
C ILE A 36 15.53 -24.34 1.93
N GLU A 37 15.32 -25.54 2.46
CA GLU A 37 15.99 -25.98 3.70
C GLU A 37 17.51 -25.94 3.54
N SER A 38 18.02 -26.50 2.43
CA SER A 38 19.45 -26.53 2.12
C SER A 38 20.04 -25.13 1.97
N LEU A 39 19.32 -24.22 1.31
CA LEU A 39 19.76 -22.84 1.14
C LEU A 39 19.77 -22.09 2.47
N ALA A 40 18.71 -22.24 3.27
CA ALA A 40 18.61 -21.65 4.60
C ALA A 40 19.76 -22.13 5.51
N SER A 41 20.03 -23.45 5.54
CA SER A 41 21.17 -24.01 6.27
C SER A 41 22.52 -23.48 5.74
N LYS A 42 22.72 -23.43 4.42
CA LYS A 42 23.95 -22.91 3.79
C LYS A 42 24.26 -21.48 4.22
N HIS A 43 23.23 -20.64 4.41
CA HIS A 43 23.37 -19.24 4.80
C HIS A 43 23.17 -19.00 6.31
N ASN A 44 23.06 -20.06 7.12
CA ASN A 44 22.80 -19.99 8.56
C ASN A 44 21.55 -19.18 8.92
N ILE A 45 20.48 -19.35 8.14
CA ILE A 45 19.18 -18.69 8.37
C ILE A 45 18.23 -19.72 9.01
N PRO A 46 17.83 -19.54 10.29
CA PRO A 46 16.82 -20.39 10.90
C PRO A 46 15.49 -20.29 10.16
N LEU A 47 14.82 -21.41 9.88
CA LEU A 47 13.52 -21.40 9.19
C LEU A 47 12.44 -20.65 9.98
N ASP A 48 12.54 -20.62 11.30
CA ASP A 48 11.65 -19.84 12.18
C ASP A 48 11.79 -18.32 11.96
N ASN A 49 12.89 -17.86 11.36
CA ASN A 49 13.08 -16.46 10.96
C ASN A 49 12.44 -16.14 9.60
N LEU A 50 11.93 -17.14 8.88
CA LEU A 50 11.31 -16.99 7.58
C LEU A 50 9.80 -17.19 7.64
N SER A 51 9.07 -16.46 6.81
CA SER A 51 7.66 -16.68 6.52
C SER A 51 7.50 -16.71 5.01
N ILE A 52 7.03 -17.83 4.47
CA ILE A 52 6.97 -18.07 3.01
C ILE A 52 5.61 -18.68 2.67
N ILE A 53 4.88 -17.99 1.80
CA ILE A 53 3.67 -18.52 1.18
C ILE A 53 3.89 -18.48 -0.33
N VAL A 54 3.68 -19.60 -1.00
CA VAL A 54 3.63 -19.68 -2.46
C VAL A 54 2.32 -20.33 -2.84
N GLN A 55 1.54 -19.67 -3.69
CA GLN A 55 0.17 -20.06 -4.03
C GLN A 55 -0.12 -19.61 -5.47
N PRO A 56 -0.68 -20.48 -6.34
CA PRO A 56 -1.24 -20.03 -7.61
C PRO A 56 -2.33 -18.99 -7.37
N VAL A 57 -2.41 -17.98 -8.24
CA VAL A 57 -3.43 -16.93 -8.14
C VAL A 57 -4.83 -17.55 -8.22
N GLY A 58 -5.71 -17.21 -7.27
CA GLY A 58 -7.09 -17.72 -7.21
C GLY A 58 -7.25 -19.14 -6.63
N SER A 59 -6.16 -19.84 -6.30
CA SER A 59 -6.21 -21.17 -5.68
C SER A 59 -6.22 -21.07 -4.15
N GLU A 60 -6.97 -21.93 -3.46
CA GLU A 60 -6.84 -22.11 -2.00
C GLU A 60 -5.67 -23.03 -1.61
N ILE A 61 -5.07 -23.71 -2.60
CA ILE A 61 -3.96 -24.64 -2.39
C ILE A 61 -2.65 -23.87 -2.39
N ARG A 62 -2.03 -23.79 -1.20
CA ARG A 62 -0.66 -23.30 -1.04
C ARG A 62 0.33 -24.39 -1.44
N LEU A 63 1.33 -24.06 -2.24
CA LEU A 63 2.47 -24.91 -2.57
C LEU A 63 3.54 -24.87 -1.47
N ILE A 64 3.69 -23.70 -0.83
CA ILE A 64 4.56 -23.50 0.34
C ILE A 64 3.76 -22.74 1.39
N ASN A 65 3.87 -23.15 2.66
CA ASN A 65 3.13 -22.56 3.77
C ASN A 65 3.95 -22.56 5.08
N LEU A 66 5.04 -21.80 5.11
CA LEU A 66 5.94 -21.68 6.26
C LEU A 66 5.61 -20.44 7.08
N ASN A 67 5.37 -20.63 8.38
CA ASN A 67 5.13 -19.56 9.36
C ASN A 67 4.16 -18.46 8.85
N PRO A 68 3.00 -18.81 8.26
CA PRO A 68 2.15 -17.88 7.53
C PRO A 68 1.48 -16.82 8.42
N ASN A 69 1.36 -17.12 9.73
CA ASN A 69 0.65 -16.29 10.70
C ASN A 69 1.61 -15.56 11.66
N VAL A 70 2.92 -15.59 11.40
CA VAL A 70 3.92 -14.87 12.20
C VAL A 70 4.07 -13.46 11.64
N TYR A 71 3.82 -12.45 12.47
CA TYR A 71 4.00 -11.05 12.09
C TYR A 71 5.48 -10.72 11.83
N ARG A 72 5.75 -10.00 10.74
CA ARG A 72 7.09 -9.58 10.31
C ARG A 72 7.09 -8.08 10.02
N ASN A 73 8.26 -7.45 10.07
CA ASN A 73 8.43 -6.10 9.52
C ASN A 73 8.39 -6.19 7.99
N PRO A 74 7.39 -5.62 7.31
CA PRO A 74 7.29 -5.68 5.85
C PRO A 74 8.31 -4.77 5.15
N ALA A 75 8.90 -3.79 5.85
CA ALA A 75 9.73 -2.74 5.26
C ALA A 75 9.02 -2.12 4.04
N SER A 76 9.71 -2.02 2.89
CA SER A 76 9.12 -1.45 1.67
C SER A 76 8.01 -2.29 1.05
N ILE A 77 7.73 -3.53 1.50
CA ILE A 77 6.56 -4.31 1.06
C ILE A 77 5.26 -3.63 1.48
N THR A 78 5.27 -2.77 2.51
CA THR A 78 4.12 -1.90 2.87
C THR A 78 3.58 -1.13 1.66
N LYS A 79 4.44 -0.76 0.70
CA LYS A 79 4.06 -0.03 -0.50
C LYS A 79 3.02 -0.77 -1.35
N LEU A 80 2.94 -2.11 -1.30
CA LEU A 80 1.90 -2.85 -2.01
C LEU A 80 0.50 -2.50 -1.49
N PHE A 81 0.34 -2.40 -0.17
CA PHE A 81 -0.92 -2.00 0.45
C PHE A 81 -1.25 -0.54 0.17
N THR A 82 -0.26 0.36 0.32
CA THR A 82 -0.45 1.78 0.01
C THR A 82 -0.82 2.00 -1.45
N ALA A 83 -0.18 1.30 -2.39
CA ALA A 83 -0.51 1.37 -3.82
C ALA A 83 -1.91 0.86 -4.11
N TYR A 84 -2.30 -0.28 -3.52
CA TYR A 84 -3.65 -0.82 -3.66
C TYR A 84 -4.70 0.18 -3.18
N VAL A 85 -4.54 0.70 -1.95
CA VAL A 85 -5.47 1.70 -1.38
C VAL A 85 -5.50 2.97 -2.21
N GLY A 86 -4.34 3.42 -2.72
CA GLY A 86 -4.27 4.58 -3.60
C GLY A 86 -5.09 4.40 -4.88
N ILE A 87 -4.92 3.26 -5.57
CA ILE A 87 -5.67 2.96 -6.80
C ILE A 87 -7.16 2.77 -6.51
N ASP A 88 -7.52 2.07 -5.44
CA ASP A 88 -8.93 1.82 -5.05
C ASP A 88 -9.66 3.12 -4.67
N TYR A 89 -8.99 4.01 -3.93
CA TYR A 89 -9.60 5.23 -3.42
C TYR A 89 -9.59 6.39 -4.45
N LEU A 90 -8.47 6.60 -5.14
CA LEU A 90 -8.33 7.72 -6.08
C LEU A 90 -8.81 7.34 -7.50
N GLY A 91 -8.76 6.06 -7.83
CA GLY A 91 -8.94 5.57 -9.19
C GLY A 91 -7.63 5.56 -9.99
N PRO A 92 -7.53 4.70 -11.02
CA PRO A 92 -6.31 4.57 -11.83
C PRO A 92 -6.03 5.81 -12.71
N ASP A 93 -7.05 6.62 -12.99
CA ASP A 93 -6.97 7.81 -13.85
C ASP A 93 -6.83 9.12 -13.04
N PHE A 94 -6.59 9.03 -11.74
CA PHE A 94 -6.42 10.20 -10.88
C PHE A 94 -5.21 11.03 -11.32
N ASN A 95 -5.40 12.34 -11.40
CA ASN A 95 -4.34 13.29 -11.68
C ASN A 95 -4.27 14.34 -10.57
N TRP A 96 -3.07 14.52 -10.02
CA TRP A 96 -2.79 15.63 -9.12
C TRP A 96 -2.93 16.96 -9.87
N THR A 97 -3.43 17.98 -9.18
CA THR A 97 -3.67 19.30 -9.77
C THR A 97 -2.93 20.36 -8.99
N THR A 98 -2.14 21.18 -9.68
CA THR A 98 -1.51 22.37 -9.12
C THR A 98 -2.11 23.58 -9.82
N GLU A 99 -2.63 24.52 -9.04
CA GLU A 99 -3.34 25.68 -9.55
C GLU A 99 -2.49 26.95 -9.40
N VAL A 100 -2.64 27.89 -10.32
CA VAL A 100 -2.04 29.23 -10.21
C VAL A 100 -3.14 30.26 -10.34
N PHE A 101 -3.30 31.09 -9.33
CA PHE A 101 -4.26 32.19 -9.30
C PHE A 101 -3.52 33.53 -9.39
N SER A 102 -4.21 34.55 -9.91
CA SER A 102 -3.78 35.94 -9.82
C SER A 102 -4.62 36.65 -8.76
N SER A 103 -4.01 37.50 -7.94
CA SER A 103 -4.74 38.32 -6.95
C SER A 103 -5.62 39.37 -7.61
N ASP A 104 -5.28 39.78 -8.82
CA ASP A 104 -5.97 40.78 -9.63
C ASP A 104 -6.07 40.36 -11.11
N ALA A 105 -6.88 41.09 -11.88
CA ALA A 105 -6.96 40.87 -13.32
C ALA A 105 -5.65 41.30 -14.00
N ILE A 106 -5.26 40.57 -15.04
CA ILE A 106 -4.09 40.92 -15.86
C ILE A 106 -4.36 42.27 -16.53
N ASN A 107 -3.51 43.27 -16.25
CA ASN A 107 -3.62 44.62 -16.79
C ASN A 107 -2.34 45.04 -17.51
N ASP A 108 -2.42 45.16 -18.84
CA ASP A 108 -1.27 45.46 -19.72
C ASP A 108 -0.05 44.54 -19.46
N GLY A 109 -0.35 43.26 -19.21
CA GLY A 109 0.64 42.24 -18.86
C GLY A 109 1.23 42.31 -17.46
N ASN A 110 0.68 43.16 -16.58
CA ASN A 110 1.04 43.22 -15.17
C ASN A 110 0.00 42.50 -14.32
N VAL A 111 0.48 41.83 -13.27
CA VAL A 111 -0.32 41.32 -12.15
C VAL A 111 0.34 41.74 -10.85
N ASP A 112 -0.44 41.91 -9.79
CA ASP A 112 0.13 42.24 -8.48
C ASP A 112 0.84 41.03 -7.88
N THR A 113 0.12 39.95 -7.63
CA THR A 113 0.64 38.74 -6.96
C THR A 113 0.11 37.47 -7.64
N LEU A 114 0.98 36.47 -7.81
CA LEU A 114 0.55 35.13 -8.21
C LEU A 114 0.56 34.17 -7.02
N ILE A 115 -0.51 33.40 -6.90
CA ILE A 115 -0.69 32.40 -5.84
C ILE A 115 -0.55 31.02 -6.47
N PHE A 116 0.48 30.29 -6.09
CA PHE A 116 0.71 28.90 -6.48
C PHE A 116 0.13 28.00 -5.39
N LYS A 117 -0.89 27.23 -5.74
CA LYS A 117 -1.56 26.31 -4.83
C LYS A 117 -1.22 24.88 -5.21
N GLY A 118 -0.42 24.24 -4.37
CA GLY A 118 0.00 22.86 -4.57
C GLY A 118 -1.13 21.91 -4.21
N GLY A 119 -1.43 20.94 -5.06
CA GLY A 119 -2.42 19.90 -4.77
C GLY A 119 -1.81 18.53 -4.49
N GLY A 120 -0.52 18.46 -4.15
CA GLY A 120 0.17 17.23 -3.76
C GLY A 120 0.77 16.42 -4.91
N ASP A 121 1.02 17.04 -6.07
CA ASP A 121 1.69 16.37 -7.21
C ASP A 121 3.11 15.90 -6.81
N PRO A 122 3.37 14.59 -6.69
CA PRO A 122 4.67 14.08 -6.28
C PRO A 122 5.73 14.19 -7.39
N TYR A 123 5.37 14.75 -8.55
CA TYR A 123 6.20 14.81 -9.75
C TYR A 123 6.30 16.23 -10.33
N ILE A 124 6.48 17.25 -9.49
CA ILE A 124 6.82 18.60 -9.99
C ILE A 124 8.29 18.67 -10.44
N SER A 125 8.52 18.55 -11.74
CA SER A 125 9.86 18.66 -12.32
C SER A 125 10.20 20.09 -12.76
N ILE A 126 11.49 20.37 -12.97
CA ILE A 126 11.95 21.66 -13.51
C ILE A 126 11.31 21.94 -14.89
N GLU A 127 11.10 20.89 -15.69
CA GLU A 127 10.48 20.97 -17.01
C GLU A 127 9.00 21.34 -16.91
N ARG A 128 8.26 20.77 -15.94
CA ARG A 128 6.87 21.15 -15.65
C ARG A 128 6.77 22.60 -15.17
N LEU A 129 7.68 23.04 -14.29
CA LEU A 129 7.74 24.43 -13.86
C LEU A 129 8.03 25.37 -15.04
N LYS A 130 8.98 25.03 -15.92
CA LYS A 130 9.23 25.81 -17.15
C LYS A 130 8.01 25.86 -18.06
N GLN A 131 7.24 24.78 -18.13
CA GLN A 131 6.01 24.73 -18.90
C GLN A 131 4.93 25.65 -18.29
N MET A 132 4.72 25.61 -16.96
CA MET A 132 3.81 26.53 -16.27
C MET A 132 4.20 28.00 -16.51
N VAL A 133 5.49 28.33 -16.46
CA VAL A 133 5.97 29.69 -16.76
C VAL A 133 5.66 30.10 -18.21
N ARG A 134 5.78 29.19 -19.17
CA ARG A 134 5.39 29.46 -20.57
C ARG A 134 3.89 29.69 -20.69
N GLU A 135 3.07 28.93 -19.99
CA GLU A 135 1.62 29.07 -19.98
C GLU A 135 1.21 30.44 -19.39
N LEU A 136 1.78 30.82 -18.25
CA LEU A 136 1.55 32.15 -17.64
C LEU A 136 1.94 33.29 -18.59
N ARG A 137 3.07 33.17 -19.30
CA ARG A 137 3.46 34.14 -20.33
C ARG A 137 2.49 34.18 -21.51
N SER A 138 1.95 33.03 -21.91
CA SER A 138 0.96 32.96 -22.99
C SER A 138 -0.38 33.61 -22.64
N LEU A 139 -0.68 33.74 -21.34
CA LEU A 139 -1.80 34.55 -20.83
C LEU A 139 -1.53 36.07 -20.88
N GLY A 140 -0.34 36.48 -21.35
CA GLY A 140 0.06 37.89 -21.45
C GLY A 140 0.78 38.42 -20.21
N ILE A 141 1.07 37.59 -19.20
CA ILE A 141 1.75 38.03 -17.98
C ILE A 141 3.24 38.26 -18.28
N HIS A 142 3.73 39.45 -17.96
CA HIS A 142 5.10 39.91 -18.17
C HIS A 142 5.76 40.44 -16.90
N THR A 143 4.96 41.04 -16.01
CA THR A 143 5.44 41.63 -14.75
C THR A 143 4.58 41.15 -13.58
N ILE A 144 5.24 40.85 -12.46
CA ILE A 144 4.61 40.53 -11.18
C ILE A 144 5.12 41.58 -10.19
N ASN A 145 4.23 42.42 -9.65
CA ASN A 145 4.64 43.60 -8.88
C ASN A 145 5.08 43.26 -7.45
N ASN A 146 4.35 42.37 -6.79
CA ASN A 146 4.48 42.08 -5.36
C ASN A 146 4.88 40.61 -5.07
N GLY A 147 5.21 39.85 -6.11
CA GLY A 147 5.84 38.54 -6.00
C GLY A 147 4.85 37.36 -5.99
N LEU A 148 5.26 36.29 -5.31
CA LEU A 148 4.60 34.98 -5.33
C LEU A 148 4.17 34.57 -3.93
N ILE A 149 2.97 33.99 -3.82
CA ILE A 149 2.50 33.28 -2.63
C ILE A 149 2.50 31.78 -2.96
N ILE A 150 3.07 30.96 -2.08
CA ILE A 150 3.08 29.50 -2.21
C ILE A 150 2.20 28.91 -1.12
N GLU A 151 1.03 28.40 -1.49
CA GLU A 151 0.11 27.74 -0.57
C GLU A 151 0.48 26.26 -0.41
N GLN A 152 0.80 25.85 0.82
CA GLN A 152 1.24 24.49 1.16
C GLN A 152 0.26 23.73 2.06
N GLU A 153 -1.02 24.08 2.01
CA GLU A 153 -2.04 23.57 2.95
C GLU A 153 -2.64 22.22 2.57
N PHE A 154 -2.37 21.69 1.36
CA PHE A 154 -2.97 20.43 0.90
C PHE A 154 -2.62 19.25 1.82
N PHE A 155 -1.37 19.20 2.29
CA PHE A 155 -0.98 18.26 3.33
C PHE A 155 -0.56 18.98 4.61
N GLN A 156 -1.13 18.54 5.73
CA GLN A 156 -0.64 18.94 7.04
C GLN A 156 0.76 18.38 7.29
N GLN A 157 1.69 19.26 7.68
CA GLN A 157 3.06 18.88 8.00
C GLN A 157 3.17 18.43 9.45
N PRO A 158 3.57 17.18 9.72
CA PRO A 158 3.79 16.73 11.08
C PRO A 158 4.94 17.51 11.71
N GLN A 159 4.76 17.94 12.97
CA GLN A 159 5.78 18.64 13.76
C GLN A 159 6.76 17.64 14.41
N ILE A 160 7.27 16.69 13.63
CA ILE A 160 8.16 15.61 14.09
C ILE A 160 9.43 15.65 13.25
N SER A 161 10.59 15.54 13.91
CA SER A 161 11.87 15.46 13.22
C SER A 161 11.94 14.22 12.32
N THR A 162 12.38 14.40 11.08
CA THR A 162 12.65 13.31 10.14
C THR A 162 13.84 12.45 10.57
N ALA A 163 14.67 12.93 11.49
CA ALA A 163 15.81 12.21 12.05
C ALA A 163 15.41 11.11 13.05
N VAL A 164 14.15 11.03 13.50
CA VAL A 164 13.72 10.08 14.55
C VAL A 164 13.94 8.61 14.15
N PHE A 165 13.99 8.34 12.83
CA PHE A 165 14.17 6.98 12.32
C PHE A 165 15.62 6.50 12.34
N ASP A 166 16.58 7.33 11.93
CA ASP A 166 17.97 6.93 11.70
C ASP A 166 19.03 8.03 11.94
N ASP A 167 18.67 9.10 12.66
CA ASP A 167 19.50 10.27 12.97
C ASP A 167 20.02 11.06 11.74
N ASP A 168 19.48 10.81 10.54
CA ASP A 168 19.93 11.44 9.29
C ASP A 168 18.78 12.12 8.52
N PRO A 169 18.39 13.34 8.91
CA PRO A 169 17.20 14.00 8.37
C PRO A 169 17.31 14.38 6.88
N LEU A 170 18.51 14.35 6.29
CA LEU A 170 18.78 14.78 4.92
C LEU A 170 18.77 13.62 3.92
N ARG A 171 18.52 12.38 4.38
CA ARG A 171 18.38 11.24 3.47
C ARG A 171 17.19 11.46 2.53
N PRO A 172 17.33 11.16 1.24
CA PRO A 172 16.23 11.33 0.29
C PRO A 172 14.94 10.57 0.66
N TYR A 173 15.04 9.47 1.39
CA TYR A 173 13.88 8.69 1.86
C TYR A 173 13.24 9.23 3.15
N ASN A 174 13.85 10.24 3.78
CA ASN A 174 13.35 10.92 4.99
C ASN A 174 12.67 12.26 4.66
N VAL A 175 12.58 12.65 3.39
CA VAL A 175 11.89 13.88 2.96
C VAL A 175 10.40 13.76 3.27
N MET A 176 9.85 14.76 3.97
CA MET A 176 8.42 14.83 4.25
C MET A 176 7.64 15.15 2.96
N HIS A 177 6.42 14.60 2.86
CA HIS A 177 5.49 14.97 1.79
C HIS A 177 5.21 16.47 1.84
N THR A 178 5.08 17.14 0.70
CA THR A 178 4.67 18.55 0.65
C THR A 178 3.55 18.73 -0.37
N SER A 179 2.91 19.90 -0.38
CA SER A 179 1.86 20.20 -1.36
C SER A 179 2.40 20.33 -2.80
N PHE A 180 3.73 20.39 -2.96
CA PHE A 180 4.47 20.40 -4.21
C PHE A 180 5.54 19.28 -4.24
#